data_AF-A0A3D3DMR9-F1
#
_entry.id   AF-A0A3D3DMR9-F1
#
_cell.length_a   1.000
_cell.length_b   1.000
_cell.length_c   1.000
_cell.angle_alpha   90.00
_cell.angle_beta   90.00
_cell.angle_gamma   90.00
#
_symmetry.space_group_name_H-M   'P 1'
#
loop_
_entity.id
_entity.type
_entity.pdbx_description
1 polymer ?
#
loop_
_entity_poly.entity_id
_entity_poly.type
_entity_poly.pdbx_seq_one_letter_code
_entity_poly.pdbx_strand_id
1 'polypeptide(L)'
;MPLEMNLKPFITCAVTGSGGTQDRSPHVPRSPEQIAASAIDAAKAGAAIVHCHVRDPETGKPGRQKELFREVMDRIRDADTDVVINLTAGMGGDMVFGDVESPLPLNEDGTDMAGATERVAHVA
;
A
#
# COMPACT_ATOMS: atom_id res chain seq x y z
N MET A 1 -30.03 3.69 -1.72
CA MET A 1 -29.34 4.04 -2.97
C MET A 1 -29.89 3.15 -4.06
N PRO A 2 -30.37 3.67 -5.18
CA PRO A 2 -30.79 2.81 -6.28
C PRO A 2 -29.57 2.01 -6.76
N LEU A 3 -29.76 0.72 -7.06
CA LEU A 3 -28.75 -0.19 -7.63
C LEU A 3 -28.50 0.15 -9.12
N GLU A 4 -28.37 1.43 -9.45
CA GLU A 4 -28.04 1.86 -10.81
C GLU A 4 -26.55 1.62 -11.05
N MET A 5 -26.24 0.93 -12.16
CA MET A 5 -24.87 0.61 -12.52
C MET A 5 -24.08 1.86 -12.88
N ASN A 6 -22.90 2.04 -12.27
CA ASN A 6 -21.98 3.09 -12.69
C ASN A 6 -21.29 2.69 -14.01
N LEU A 7 -21.64 3.38 -15.09
CA LEU A 7 -21.05 3.17 -16.42
C LEU A 7 -19.72 3.89 -16.64
N LYS A 8 -19.29 4.73 -15.68
CA LYS A 8 -18.01 5.46 -15.70
C LYS A 8 -17.31 5.30 -14.34
N PRO A 9 -16.93 4.07 -13.96
CA PRO A 9 -16.26 3.85 -12.70
C PRO A 9 -14.83 4.40 -12.72
N PHE A 10 -14.39 4.94 -11.58
CA PHE A 10 -12.97 5.05 -11.32
C PHE A 10 -12.43 3.68 -10.95
N ILE A 11 -11.37 3.26 -11.63
CA ILE A 11 -10.67 2.02 -11.35
C ILE A 11 -9.47 2.34 -10.46
N THR A 12 -9.40 1.68 -9.31
CA THR A 12 -8.22 1.71 -8.43
C THR A 12 -7.44 0.41 -8.59
N CYS A 13 -6.15 0.49 -8.88
CA CYS A 13 -5.25 -0.66 -8.87
C CYS A 13 -4.49 -0.72 -7.54
N ALA A 14 -4.72 -1.75 -6.74
CA ALA A 14 -3.87 -2.05 -5.58
C ALA A 14 -2.64 -2.84 -6.04
N VAL A 15 -1.48 -2.19 -6.08
CA VAL A 15 -0.33 -2.66 -6.87
C VAL A 15 0.37 -3.87 -6.24
N THR A 16 0.54 -3.88 -4.91
CA THR A 16 1.28 -4.95 -4.20
C THR A 16 0.60 -5.38 -2.90
N GLY A 17 0.17 -4.44 -2.06
CA GLY A 17 -0.40 -4.73 -0.74
C GLY A 17 0.65 -5.12 0.30
N SER A 18 0.20 -5.52 1.50
CA SER A 18 1.04 -5.95 2.63
C SER A 18 1.00 -7.45 2.91
N GLY A 19 0.04 -8.17 2.32
CA GLY A 19 -0.16 -9.59 2.56
C GLY A 19 1.02 -10.45 2.12
N GLY A 20 1.06 -11.68 2.62
CA GLY A 20 2.04 -12.72 2.27
C GLY A 20 1.90 -13.29 0.85
N THR A 21 1.32 -12.52 -0.08
CA THR A 21 1.15 -12.88 -1.49
C THR A 21 2.42 -12.69 -2.31
N GLN A 22 3.41 -11.99 -1.76
CA GLN A 22 4.65 -11.64 -2.46
C GLN A 22 5.44 -12.84 -2.98
N ASP A 23 5.47 -13.96 -2.24
CA ASP A 23 6.18 -15.17 -2.67
C ASP A 23 5.29 -16.13 -3.48
N ARG A 24 4.02 -15.76 -3.68
CA ARG A 24 3.05 -16.59 -4.42
C ARG A 24 3.06 -16.33 -5.93
N SER A 25 3.69 -15.24 -6.38
CA SER A 25 3.85 -14.93 -7.80
C SER A 25 5.09 -14.06 -8.04
N PRO A 26 5.89 -14.32 -9.10
CA PRO A 26 7.04 -13.49 -9.46
C PRO A 26 6.64 -12.11 -10.00
N HIS A 27 5.35 -11.90 -10.30
CA HIS A 27 4.85 -10.64 -10.84
C HIS A 27 4.43 -9.64 -9.75
N VAL A 28 4.43 -10.03 -8.46
CA VAL A 28 4.15 -9.07 -7.39
C VAL A 28 5.39 -8.21 -7.19
N PRO A 29 5.31 -6.87 -7.35
CA PRO A 29 6.50 -6.01 -7.30
C PRO A 29 6.98 -5.77 -5.86
N ARG A 30 8.32 -5.74 -5.68
CA ARG A 30 8.99 -5.56 -4.37
C ARG A 30 9.72 -4.22 -4.27
N SER A 31 10.62 -3.96 -5.21
CA SER A 31 11.44 -2.75 -5.17
C SER A 31 10.62 -1.52 -5.54
N PRO A 32 11.02 -0.31 -5.10
CA PRO A 32 10.38 0.92 -5.52
C PRO A 32 10.27 1.06 -7.04
N GLU A 33 11.31 0.66 -7.78
CA GLU A 33 11.32 0.64 -9.24
C GLU A 33 10.23 -0.28 -9.82
N GLN A 34 10.13 -1.52 -9.33
CA GLN A 34 9.12 -2.47 -9.79
C GLN A 34 7.70 -2.00 -9.45
N ILE A 35 7.51 -1.44 -8.26
CA ILE A 35 6.22 -0.93 -7.80
C ILE A 35 5.79 0.25 -8.66
N ALA A 36 6.69 1.20 -8.91
CA ALA A 36 6.42 2.34 -9.77
C ALA A 36 6.12 1.92 -11.21
N ALA A 37 6.92 1.01 -11.80
CA ALA A 37 6.69 0.49 -13.14
C ALA A 37 5.29 -0.17 -13.25
N SER A 38 4.94 -1.02 -12.28
CA SER A 38 3.61 -1.68 -12.25
C SER A 38 2.47 -0.67 -12.09
N ALA A 39 2.66 0.38 -11.28
CA ALA A 39 1.68 1.45 -11.10
C ALA A 39 1.46 2.25 -12.40
N ILE A 40 2.55 2.57 -13.11
CA ILE A 40 2.50 3.27 -14.40
C ILE A 40 1.81 2.40 -15.46
N ASP A 41 2.13 1.11 -15.52
CA ASP A 41 1.49 0.17 -16.45
C ASP A 41 -0.01 0.04 -16.15
N ALA A 42 -0.39 -0.03 -14.88
CA ALA A 42 -1.79 -0.03 -14.47
C ALA A 42 -2.53 1.25 -14.87
N ALA A 43 -1.89 2.42 -14.70
CA ALA A 43 -2.45 3.70 -15.12
C ALA A 43 -2.66 3.76 -16.65
N LYS A 44 -1.65 3.35 -17.43
CA LYS A 44 -1.74 3.24 -18.89
C LYS A 44 -2.82 2.26 -19.36
N ALA A 45 -3.11 1.23 -18.57
CA ALA A 45 -4.20 0.29 -18.82
C ALA A 45 -5.59 0.82 -18.44
N GLY A 46 -5.68 1.97 -17.77
CA GLY A 46 -6.95 2.64 -17.44
C GLY A 46 -7.25 2.78 -15.95
N ALA A 47 -6.30 2.46 -15.05
CA ALA A 47 -6.46 2.78 -13.63
C ALA A 47 -6.38 4.31 -13.43
N ALA A 48 -7.40 4.88 -12.80
CA ALA A 48 -7.39 6.30 -12.43
C ALA A 48 -6.62 6.56 -11.13
N ILE A 49 -6.51 5.53 -10.28
CA ILE A 49 -5.86 5.59 -8.97
C ILE A 49 -4.96 4.37 -8.82
N VAL A 50 -3.77 4.55 -8.26
CA VAL A 50 -2.89 3.48 -7.82
C VAL A 50 -2.75 3.52 -6.30
N HIS A 51 -3.07 2.40 -5.65
CA HIS A 51 -2.87 2.23 -4.21
C HIS A 51 -1.55 1.51 -3.95
N CYS A 52 -0.63 2.21 -3.32
CA CYS A 52 0.76 1.78 -3.16
C CYS A 52 1.10 1.46 -1.70
N HIS A 53 1.75 0.31 -1.54
CA HIS A 53 2.53 -0.05 -0.35
C HIS A 53 4.00 -0.12 -0.76
N VAL A 54 4.90 -0.06 0.21
CA VAL A 54 6.31 -0.38 0.02
C VAL A 54 6.68 -1.65 0.77
N ARG A 55 7.74 -2.30 0.29
CA ARG A 55 8.28 -3.52 0.84
C ARG A 55 9.79 -3.37 0.96
N ASP A 56 10.36 -4.12 1.87
CA ASP A 56 11.80 -4.36 1.89
C ASP A 56 12.21 -5.01 0.55
N PRO A 57 13.10 -4.39 -0.25
CA PRO A 57 13.40 -4.87 -1.60
C PRO A 57 14.04 -6.26 -1.64
N GLU A 58 14.79 -6.62 -0.60
CA GLU A 58 15.54 -7.87 -0.52
C GLU A 58 14.65 -9.01 -0.03
N THR A 59 13.92 -8.78 1.06
CA THR A 59 13.14 -9.80 1.76
C THR A 59 11.69 -9.85 1.30
N GLY A 60 11.18 -8.81 0.64
CA GLY A 60 9.77 -8.68 0.24
C GLY A 60 8.80 -8.41 1.41
N LYS A 61 9.31 -8.27 2.63
CA LYS A 61 8.49 -8.01 3.81
C LYS A 61 7.80 -6.64 3.71
N PRO A 62 6.55 -6.52 4.19
CA PRO A 62 5.88 -5.22 4.25
C PRO A 62 6.69 -4.20 5.07
N GLY A 63 6.75 -2.94 4.62
CA GLY A 63 7.52 -1.89 5.30
C GLY A 63 6.84 -0.51 5.32
N ARG A 64 7.34 0.37 6.19
CA ARG A 64 6.88 1.77 6.37
C ARG A 64 7.98 2.81 6.09
N GLN A 65 9.06 2.39 5.42
CA GLN A 65 10.21 3.24 5.15
C GLN A 65 9.83 4.44 4.27
N LYS A 66 10.03 5.66 4.79
CA LYS A 66 9.61 6.91 4.12
C LYS A 66 10.37 7.13 2.81
N GLU A 67 11.64 6.75 2.82
CA GLU A 67 12.55 6.80 1.69
C GLU A 67 12.06 5.95 0.52
N LEU A 68 11.51 4.76 0.79
CA LEU A 68 10.96 3.89 -0.26
C LEU A 68 9.66 4.47 -0.83
N PHE A 69 8.80 5.06 0.02
CA PHE A 69 7.59 5.74 -0.46
C PHE A 69 7.91 6.93 -1.35
N ARG A 70 8.90 7.73 -0.94
CA ARG A 70 9.39 8.87 -1.72
C ARG A 70 9.92 8.41 -3.08
N GLU A 71 10.74 7.37 -3.11
CA GLU A 71 11.27 6.83 -4.36
C GLU A 71 10.16 6.33 -5.30
N VAL A 72 9.15 5.60 -4.79
CA VAL A 72 7.99 5.20 -5.60
C VAL A 72 7.26 6.41 -6.16
N MET A 73 6.98 7.42 -5.34
CA MET A 73 6.27 8.63 -5.79
C MET A 73 7.04 9.40 -6.86
N ASP A 74 8.34 9.63 -6.64
CA ASP A 74 9.18 10.39 -7.56
C ASP A 74 9.21 9.70 -8.93
N ARG A 75 9.42 8.37 -8.95
CA ARG A 75 9.40 7.57 -10.19
C ARG A 75 8.06 7.61 -10.92
N ILE A 76 6.93 7.56 -10.21
CA ILE A 76 5.60 7.64 -10.84
C ILE A 76 5.37 9.04 -11.40
N ARG A 77 5.75 10.10 -10.67
CA ARG A 77 5.61 11.50 -11.11
C ARG A 77 6.48 11.83 -12.33
N ASP A 78 7.66 11.23 -12.42
CA ASP A 78 8.59 11.41 -13.55
C ASP A 78 8.11 10.72 -14.84
N ALA A 79 7.13 9.82 -14.77
CA ALA A 79 6.71 8.97 -15.88
C ALA A 79 5.73 9.62 -16.89
N ASP A 80 5.45 10.93 -16.75
CA ASP A 80 4.49 11.69 -17.57
C ASP A 80 3.16 10.93 -17.79
N THR A 81 2.64 10.33 -16.71
CA THR A 81 1.41 9.53 -16.72
C THR A 81 0.45 10.10 -15.67
N ASP A 82 -0.73 10.52 -16.10
CA ASP A 82 -1.74 11.11 -15.21
C ASP A 82 -2.43 10.02 -14.39
N VAL A 83 -2.14 9.98 -13.08
CA VAL A 83 -2.73 9.02 -12.14
C VAL A 83 -2.74 9.58 -10.72
N VAL A 84 -3.81 9.31 -9.97
CA VAL A 84 -3.88 9.63 -8.55
C VAL A 84 -3.07 8.60 -7.76
N ILE A 85 -2.07 9.07 -7.00
CA ILE A 85 -1.29 8.23 -6.11
C ILE A 85 -1.96 8.19 -4.73
N ASN A 86 -2.44 7.02 -4.34
CA ASN A 86 -2.98 6.73 -3.01
C ASN A 86 -1.95 5.92 -2.21
N LEU A 87 -1.34 6.53 -1.18
CA LEU A 87 -0.37 5.84 -0.33
C LEU A 87 -1.05 5.22 0.87
N THR A 88 -0.68 3.98 1.17
CA THR A 88 -1.19 3.28 2.34
C THR A 88 -0.83 3.99 3.65
N ALA A 89 -1.79 4.00 4.57
CA ALA A 89 -1.59 4.44 5.95
C ALA A 89 -1.13 3.31 6.89
N GLY A 90 -0.90 2.09 6.39
CA GLY A 90 -0.50 0.95 7.22
C GLY A 90 -0.20 -0.33 6.43
N MET A 91 0.17 -1.39 7.14
CA MET A 91 0.40 -2.70 6.53
C MET A 91 -0.83 -3.60 6.72
N GLY A 92 -1.08 -4.08 7.94
CA GLY A 92 -2.29 -4.85 8.29
C GLY A 92 -3.33 -3.99 9.00
N GLY A 93 -2.88 -3.02 9.81
CA GLY A 93 -3.77 -2.21 10.65
C GLY A 93 -4.45 -3.04 11.74
N ASP A 94 -3.87 -4.18 12.10
CA ASP A 94 -4.41 -5.08 13.12
C ASP A 94 -4.24 -4.48 14.51
N MET A 95 -5.27 -4.66 15.35
CA MET A 95 -5.22 -4.36 16.78
C MET A 95 -5.57 -5.63 17.52
N VAL A 96 -4.57 -6.21 18.21
CA VAL A 96 -4.72 -7.47 18.92
C VAL A 96 -4.69 -7.17 20.42
N PHE A 97 -5.78 -7.50 21.10
CA PHE A 97 -5.88 -7.34 22.55
C PHE A 97 -5.02 -8.37 23.29
N GLY A 98 -4.82 -8.13 24.58
CA GLY A 98 -4.26 -9.13 25.50
C GLY A 98 -5.14 -10.36 25.65
N ASP A 99 -4.89 -11.15 26.69
CA ASP A 99 -5.65 -12.37 26.94
C ASP A 99 -7.09 -12.09 27.43
N VAL A 100 -7.85 -13.17 27.64
CA VAL A 100 -9.28 -13.11 28.01
C VAL A 100 -9.53 -12.50 29.41
N GLU A 101 -8.54 -12.53 30.30
CA GLU A 101 -8.65 -11.98 31.66
C GLU A 101 -8.08 -10.56 31.73
N SER A 102 -7.06 -10.25 30.93
CA SER A 102 -6.36 -8.96 30.86
C SER A 102 -6.28 -8.46 29.41
N PRO A 103 -7.36 -7.85 28.89
CA PRO A 103 -7.42 -7.41 27.49
C PRO A 103 -6.48 -6.24 27.17
N LEU A 104 -5.95 -5.55 28.18
CA LEU A 104 -4.94 -4.50 28.04
C LEU A 104 -3.73 -4.78 28.94
N PRO A 105 -2.50 -4.42 28.52
CA PRO A 105 -2.15 -3.72 27.27
C PRO A 105 -2.34 -4.58 26.01
N LEU A 106 -2.31 -3.95 24.83
CA LEU A 106 -2.40 -4.65 23.56
C LEU A 106 -1.22 -5.63 23.39
N ASN A 107 -1.44 -6.69 22.62
CA ASN A 107 -0.39 -7.61 22.21
C ASN A 107 0.52 -6.94 21.17
N GLU A 108 1.78 -6.71 21.53
CA GLU A 108 2.77 -6.03 20.69
C GLU A 108 3.17 -6.84 19.44
N ASP A 109 3.18 -8.18 19.52
CA ASP A 109 3.55 -9.05 18.40
C ASP A 109 2.44 -9.11 17.33
N GLY A 110 1.18 -8.95 17.75
CA GLY A 110 0.02 -9.01 16.87
C GLY A 110 -0.51 -7.65 16.39
N THR A 111 -0.15 -6.56 17.08
CA THR A 111 -0.69 -5.23 16.77
C THR A 111 0.21 -4.48 15.79
N ASP A 112 -0.38 -4.06 14.67
CA ASP A 112 0.27 -3.27 13.62
C ASP A 112 -0.36 -1.86 13.46
N MET A 113 -1.39 -1.54 14.25
CA MET A 113 -2.08 -0.26 14.18
C MET A 113 -1.18 0.90 14.65
N ALA A 114 -0.54 1.58 13.69
CA ALA A 114 0.25 2.78 13.93
C ALA A 114 -0.62 4.00 14.29
N GLY A 115 -0.04 4.90 15.09
CA GLY A 115 -0.68 6.17 15.48
C GLY A 115 -0.87 7.12 14.30
N ALA A 116 -1.83 8.06 14.41
CA ALA A 116 -2.23 8.93 13.30
C ALA A 116 -1.04 9.68 12.64
N THR A 117 -0.13 10.23 13.44
CA THR A 117 1.05 10.95 12.94
C THR A 117 2.00 10.04 12.16
N GLU A 118 2.24 8.82 12.64
CA GLU A 118 3.12 7.87 11.96
C GLU A 118 2.54 7.44 10.60
N ARG A 119 1.22 7.19 10.56
CA ARG A 119 0.52 6.76 9.34
C ARG A 119 0.61 7.74 8.18
N VAL A 120 0.78 9.04 8.44
CA VAL A 120 0.89 10.08 7.41
C VAL A 120 2.31 10.63 7.28
N ALA A 121 3.28 10.07 7.99
CA ALA A 121 4.63 10.61 8.07
C ALA A 121 5.41 10.55 6.74
N HIS A 122 4.91 9.80 5.76
CA HIS A 122 5.43 9.70 4.39
C HIS A 122 4.76 10.68 3.40
N VAL A 123 3.69 11.36 3.83
CA VAL A 123 2.98 12.41 3.07
C VAL A 123 3.52 13.80 3.38
N ALA A 124 4.12 13.98 4.57
CA ALA A 124 4.68 15.23 5.07
C ALA A 124 6.00 15.64 4.40
#